data_AF-A0A444YDB1-F1
#
_entry.id   AF-A0A444YDB1-F1
#
_cell.length_a   1.000
_cell.length_b   1.000
_cell.length_c   1.000
_cell.angle_alpha   90.00
_cell.angle_beta   90.00
_cell.angle_gamma   90.00
#
_symmetry.space_group_name_H-M   'P 1'
#
loop_
_entity.id
_entity.type
_entity.pdbx_description
1 polymer ?
#
loop_
_entity_poly.entity_id
_entity_poly.type
_entity_poly.pdbx_seq_one_letter_code
_entity_poly.pdbx_strand_id
1 'polypeptide(L)'
;MWPWSSETDKIALLVLKDKLTNGDPHAIPSWNESLHFCEWQGVTCSRRHMRVSSLQLQNQYWGGILAPSLGNLTFLKEINFTNINLHGEIPGEVGRLKRLKILDLRNNNHGGHIPVEIINCSSLEVIILMYNNLTGKVPSWFGSMVQLTQLGLAANGNLSSNLVWLAMGSNQISGRIPEGIGKLVNLASLDMELNFLEGTIPDSIGKLKNLGVLWLDGNKFYGNIPLVIGNLTVLSDVDLSSNKFEGLIPFTLGYCTNMQKFAAWGNNLSGNIPNQTFGYQQGLIEFIPSSLGSLLSLEILDLSNNNFSSSIPHQLVNLTLLNTLNLSFNHLSGEVPVGGVFNNITAISLTGNKDLCGGIPQLNLPACPVLPLKKKHNRSIKRRVILFIVFGGILISFVAFIRERKITQHQNIKECLVSFARIGVACSEEFPSQRMNIKDAIMELHAIKQKLLH
;
A
#
# COMPACT_ATOMS: atom_id res chain seq x y z
N MET A 1 39.09 7.78 39.50
CA MET A 1 38.25 6.98 40.42
C MET A 1 36.83 7.53 40.40
N TRP A 2 35.86 6.82 39.82
CA TRP A 2 34.42 7.11 39.89
C TRP A 2 33.69 5.87 40.45
N PRO A 3 33.80 5.55 41.75
CA PRO A 3 33.36 4.25 42.28
C PRO A 3 31.85 4.17 42.51
N TRP A 4 31.15 5.29 42.62
CA TRP A 4 29.76 5.32 43.11
C TRP A 4 28.71 4.98 42.04
N SER A 5 29.02 5.16 40.76
CA SER A 5 28.02 5.02 39.69
C SER A 5 27.86 3.58 39.17
N SER A 6 28.92 2.77 39.23
CA SER A 6 28.90 1.37 38.79
C SER A 6 28.23 0.44 39.80
N GLU A 7 28.32 0.75 41.11
CA GLU A 7 27.72 -0.10 42.16
C GLU A 7 26.19 -0.11 42.09
N THR A 8 25.58 1.03 41.70
CA THR A 8 24.12 1.12 41.52
C THR A 8 23.59 0.20 40.40
N ASP A 9 24.36 0.01 39.33
CA ASP A 9 23.99 -0.91 38.25
C ASP A 9 24.08 -2.35 38.72
N LYS A 10 25.15 -2.70 39.46
CA LYS A 10 25.32 -4.04 40.03
C LYS A 10 24.15 -4.41 40.93
N ILE A 11 23.76 -3.51 41.84
CA ILE A 11 22.61 -3.73 42.75
C ILE A 11 21.31 -3.90 41.94
N ALA A 12 21.06 -3.03 40.96
CA ALA A 12 19.87 -3.12 40.11
C ALA A 12 19.83 -4.44 39.33
N LEU A 13 20.96 -4.92 38.80
CA LEU A 13 21.07 -6.20 38.11
C LEU A 13 20.83 -7.39 39.05
N LEU A 14 21.33 -7.37 40.29
CA LEU A 14 21.09 -8.45 41.25
C LEU A 14 19.61 -8.54 41.66
N VAL A 15 18.96 -7.39 41.89
CA VAL A 15 17.51 -7.36 42.15
C VAL A 15 16.73 -7.81 40.91
N LEU A 16 17.15 -7.39 39.72
CA LEU A 16 16.56 -7.83 38.47
C LEU A 16 16.71 -9.35 38.30
N LYS A 17 17.87 -9.93 38.62
CA LYS A 17 18.13 -11.37 38.52
C LYS A 17 17.07 -12.19 39.25
N ASP A 18 16.84 -11.91 40.54
CA ASP A 18 15.90 -12.65 41.38
C ASP A 18 14.52 -12.78 40.73
N LYS A 19 14.03 -11.69 40.16
CA LYS A 19 12.72 -11.62 39.51
C LYS A 19 12.72 -12.16 38.09
N LEU A 20 13.77 -11.88 37.32
CA LEU A 20 13.92 -12.30 35.94
C LEU A 20 14.03 -13.82 35.81
N THR A 21 14.63 -14.48 36.81
CA THR A 21 14.81 -15.93 36.84
C THR A 21 13.79 -16.65 37.71
N ASN A 22 12.85 -15.91 38.32
CA ASN A 22 11.90 -16.43 39.31
C ASN A 22 12.58 -17.27 40.41
N GLY A 23 13.77 -16.83 40.85
CA GLY A 23 14.57 -17.52 41.86
C GLY A 23 15.26 -18.81 41.42
N ASP A 24 15.29 -19.16 40.12
CA ASP A 24 16.02 -20.35 39.64
C ASP A 24 17.52 -20.24 39.95
N PRO A 25 18.08 -21.13 40.79
CA PRO A 25 19.48 -21.06 41.21
C PRO A 25 20.48 -21.43 40.10
N HIS A 26 20.03 -22.09 39.03
CA HIS A 26 20.85 -22.46 37.88
C HIS A 26 20.77 -21.45 36.74
N ALA A 27 19.89 -20.46 36.85
CA ALA A 27 19.74 -19.40 35.87
C ALA A 27 20.84 -18.33 36.01
N ILE A 28 21.49 -18.01 34.89
CA ILE A 28 22.52 -16.99 34.74
C ILE A 28 23.58 -17.04 35.87
N PRO A 29 24.39 -18.11 35.95
CA PRO A 29 25.30 -18.35 37.07
C PRO A 29 26.41 -17.29 37.18
N SER A 30 26.75 -16.62 36.08
CA SER A 30 27.74 -15.54 36.05
C SER A 30 27.30 -14.29 36.82
N TRP A 31 26.00 -14.08 37.04
CA TRP A 31 25.49 -12.92 37.78
C TRP A 31 25.63 -13.15 39.29
N ASN A 32 26.85 -12.99 39.78
CA ASN A 32 27.24 -13.21 41.17
C ASN A 32 28.37 -12.24 41.58
N GLU A 33 28.82 -12.31 42.84
CA GLU A 33 29.87 -11.42 43.34
C GLU A 33 31.29 -11.77 42.87
N SER A 34 31.49 -12.92 42.22
CA SER A 34 32.81 -13.42 41.84
C SER A 34 33.42 -12.73 40.62
N LEU A 35 32.60 -12.06 39.80
CA LEU A 35 33.04 -11.34 38.60
C LEU A 35 32.49 -9.91 38.58
N HIS A 36 33.20 -9.01 37.90
CA HIS A 36 32.66 -7.68 37.64
C HIS A 36 31.43 -7.77 36.71
N PHE A 37 30.38 -7.00 36.98
CA PHE A 37 29.09 -7.16 36.30
C PHE A 37 29.13 -6.92 34.78
N CYS A 38 30.14 -6.23 34.27
CA CYS A 38 30.35 -6.07 32.82
C CYS A 38 30.84 -7.35 32.12
N GLU A 39 31.29 -8.34 32.87
CA GLU A 39 31.70 -9.67 32.37
C GLU A 39 30.58 -10.70 32.53
N TRP A 40 29.46 -10.30 33.14
CA TRP A 40 28.31 -11.17 33.30
C TRP A 40 27.68 -11.48 31.95
N GLN A 41 27.18 -12.71 31.82
CA GLN A 41 26.52 -13.17 30.61
C GLN A 41 25.40 -12.20 30.21
N GLY A 42 25.43 -11.77 28.94
CA GLY A 42 24.42 -10.88 28.39
C GLY A 42 24.50 -9.42 28.84
N VAL A 43 25.48 -9.04 29.67
CA VAL A 43 25.68 -7.66 30.09
C VAL A 43 26.79 -7.02 29.26
N THR A 44 26.53 -5.86 28.66
CA THR A 44 27.57 -5.04 28.02
C THR A 44 27.60 -3.65 28.62
N CYS A 45 28.77 -3.22 29.08
CA CYS A 45 29.00 -1.90 29.63
C CYS A 45 29.54 -0.90 28.61
N SER A 46 29.19 0.37 28.81
CA SER A 46 29.74 1.48 28.05
C SER A 46 31.23 1.67 28.34
N ARG A 47 32.05 1.81 27.29
CA ARG A 47 33.51 1.93 27.39
C ARG A 47 34.00 3.12 28.25
N ARG A 48 33.24 4.22 28.26
CA ARG A 48 33.64 5.47 28.93
C ARG A 48 33.26 5.52 30.41
N HIS A 49 32.09 5.00 30.77
CA HIS A 49 31.52 5.16 32.11
C HIS A 49 31.45 3.84 32.88
N MET A 50 31.74 2.71 32.23
CA MET A 50 31.60 1.37 32.82
C MET A 50 30.20 1.12 33.41
N ARG A 51 29.19 1.76 32.79
CA ARG A 51 27.76 1.60 33.11
C ARG A 51 27.10 0.66 32.14
N VAL A 52 26.12 -0.12 32.60
CA VAL A 52 25.38 -1.08 31.77
C VAL A 52 24.70 -0.33 30.62
N SER A 53 24.92 -0.83 29.40
CA SER A 53 24.48 -0.17 28.17
C SER A 53 23.67 -1.09 27.25
N SER A 54 23.83 -2.41 27.38
CA SER A 54 23.01 -3.39 26.68
C SER A 54 22.81 -4.61 27.58
N LEU A 55 21.59 -5.14 27.58
CA LEU A 55 21.21 -6.41 28.22
C LEU A 55 20.63 -7.34 27.16
N GLN A 56 21.31 -8.45 26.91
CA GLN A 56 20.97 -9.41 25.86
C GLN A 56 20.98 -10.82 26.41
N LEU A 57 19.80 -11.38 26.63
CA LEU A 57 19.61 -12.74 27.10
C LEU A 57 18.57 -13.37 26.18
N GLN A 58 18.98 -14.38 25.42
CA GLN A 58 18.13 -14.98 24.38
C GLN A 58 18.10 -16.50 24.52
N ASN A 59 16.99 -17.11 24.12
CA ASN A 59 16.84 -18.57 24.02
C ASN A 59 17.21 -19.31 25.31
N GLN A 60 16.56 -18.92 26.41
CA GLN A 60 16.79 -19.50 27.74
C GLN A 60 15.59 -20.33 28.18
N TYR A 61 15.83 -21.33 29.01
CA TYR A 61 14.79 -22.24 29.51
C TYR A 61 14.11 -21.73 30.79
N TRP A 62 14.81 -20.90 31.54
CA TRP A 62 14.30 -20.21 32.73
C TRP A 62 13.64 -18.89 32.33
N GLY A 63 12.81 -18.36 33.22
CA GLY A 63 12.10 -17.11 33.02
C GLY A 63 11.31 -16.72 34.26
N GLY A 64 10.87 -15.48 34.29
CA GLY A 64 10.23 -14.84 35.43
C GLY A 64 9.51 -13.59 34.99
N ILE A 65 9.59 -12.54 35.79
CA ILE A 65 8.98 -11.24 35.47
C ILE A 65 10.05 -10.18 35.22
N LEU A 66 9.74 -9.19 34.39
CA LEU A 66 10.59 -8.03 34.22
C LEU A 66 10.35 -7.06 35.39
N ALA A 67 11.34 -6.91 36.28
CA ALA A 67 11.18 -6.13 37.51
C ALA A 67 11.34 -4.61 37.29
N PRO A 68 10.66 -3.77 38.11
CA PRO A 68 10.83 -2.31 38.14
C PRO A 68 12.27 -1.83 38.29
N SER A 69 13.15 -2.62 38.94
CA SER A 69 14.58 -2.30 39.09
C SER A 69 15.30 -2.11 37.76
N LEU A 70 14.78 -2.66 36.66
CA LEU A 70 15.29 -2.43 35.31
C LEU A 70 15.38 -0.92 35.00
N GLY A 71 14.41 -0.12 35.45
CA GLY A 71 14.37 1.32 35.23
C GLY A 71 15.51 2.11 35.89
N ASN A 72 16.28 1.47 36.79
CA ASN A 72 17.44 2.09 37.44
C ASN A 72 18.72 2.03 36.58
N LEU A 73 18.73 1.22 35.51
CA LEU A 73 19.86 1.08 34.59
C LEU A 73 19.85 2.22 33.54
N THR A 74 19.99 3.47 33.99
CA THR A 74 19.71 4.68 33.18
C THR A 74 20.60 4.87 31.94
N PHE A 75 21.70 4.13 31.82
CA PHE A 75 22.59 4.14 30.65
C PHE A 75 22.23 3.12 29.57
N LEU A 76 21.20 2.30 29.83
CA LEU A 76 20.77 1.24 28.94
C LEU A 76 20.24 1.80 27.63
N LYS A 77 20.76 1.25 26.53
CA LYS A 77 20.39 1.58 25.15
C LYS A 77 19.64 0.44 24.48
N GLU A 78 19.83 -0.78 24.98
CA GLU A 78 19.27 -1.97 24.36
C GLU A 78 18.86 -2.97 25.43
N ILE A 79 17.63 -3.45 25.31
CA ILE A 79 17.11 -4.62 26.00
C ILE A 79 16.71 -5.61 24.91
N ASN A 80 17.30 -6.79 24.94
CA ASN A 80 16.92 -7.90 24.09
C ASN A 80 16.75 -9.16 24.93
N PHE A 81 15.50 -9.44 25.28
CA PHE A 81 15.08 -10.59 26.06
C PHE A 81 14.20 -11.51 25.24
N THR A 82 14.72 -11.96 24.10
CA THR A 82 13.98 -12.82 23.16
C THR A 82 13.92 -14.27 23.64
N ASN A 83 12.73 -14.87 23.75
CA ASN A 83 12.60 -16.30 24.05
C ASN A 83 13.29 -16.73 25.34
N ILE A 84 12.95 -16.06 26.45
CA ILE A 84 13.46 -16.38 27.79
C ILE A 84 12.32 -16.58 28.80
N ASN A 85 11.20 -17.13 28.31
CA ASN A 85 10.03 -17.54 29.10
C ASN A 85 9.51 -16.45 30.08
N LEU A 86 9.66 -15.17 29.73
CA LEU A 86 9.16 -14.07 30.57
C LEU A 86 7.63 -14.05 30.58
N HIS A 87 7.06 -13.70 31.72
CA HIS A 87 5.61 -13.53 31.88
C HIS A 87 5.30 -12.31 32.76
N GLY A 88 4.01 -12.08 33.02
CA GLY A 88 3.55 -10.87 33.71
C GLY A 88 3.60 -9.63 32.81
N GLU A 89 3.34 -8.47 33.40
CA GLU A 89 3.27 -7.20 32.68
C GLU A 89 4.66 -6.60 32.42
N ILE A 90 4.75 -5.73 31.41
CA ILE A 90 5.94 -4.91 31.18
C ILE A 90 5.89 -3.76 32.21
N PRO A 91 6.91 -3.56 33.06
CA PRO A 91 6.88 -2.54 34.11
C PRO A 91 6.94 -1.12 33.51
N GLY A 92 6.15 -0.19 34.04
CA GLY A 92 6.15 1.21 33.62
C GLY A 92 7.51 1.91 33.84
N GLU A 93 8.34 1.41 34.74
CA GLU A 93 9.69 1.91 35.00
C GLU A 93 10.63 1.81 33.78
N VAL A 94 10.29 1.02 32.76
CA VAL A 94 10.96 1.07 31.44
C VAL A 94 11.00 2.51 30.91
N GLY A 95 9.96 3.31 31.17
CA GLY A 95 9.87 4.74 30.80
C GLY A 95 10.96 5.64 31.40
N ARG A 96 11.69 5.18 32.43
CA ARG A 96 12.83 5.90 33.01
C ARG A 96 14.09 5.78 32.17
N LEU A 97 14.14 4.82 31.23
CA LEU A 97 15.30 4.53 30.40
C LEU A 97 15.38 5.48 29.21
N LYS A 98 15.65 6.75 29.47
CA LYS A 98 15.66 7.83 28.47
C LYS A 98 16.63 7.63 27.30
N ARG A 99 17.61 6.74 27.45
CA ARG A 99 18.62 6.40 26.44
C ARG A 99 18.29 5.11 25.66
N LEU A 100 17.20 4.43 26.03
CA LEU A 100 16.79 3.19 25.40
C LEU A 100 16.44 3.46 23.94
N LYS A 101 17.09 2.71 23.06
CA LYS A 101 16.89 2.73 21.60
C LYS A 101 16.16 1.49 21.13
N ILE A 102 16.48 0.35 21.73
CA ILE A 102 15.94 -0.95 21.32
C ILE A 102 15.30 -1.63 22.53
N LEU A 103 14.03 -1.96 22.40
CA LEU A 103 13.28 -2.82 23.30
C LEU A 103 12.75 -4.02 22.51
N ASP A 104 13.38 -5.17 22.68
CA ASP A 104 12.98 -6.43 22.05
C ASP A 104 12.65 -7.48 23.11
N LEU A 105 11.35 -7.77 23.24
CA LEU A 105 10.79 -8.76 24.17
C LEU A 105 10.06 -9.88 23.42
N ARG A 106 10.39 -10.11 22.14
CA ARG A 106 9.64 -11.05 21.29
C ARG A 106 9.69 -12.48 21.82
N ASN A 107 8.66 -13.27 21.50
CA ASN A 107 8.59 -14.69 21.80
C ASN A 107 8.67 -14.99 23.31
N ASN A 108 7.84 -14.33 24.11
CA ASN A 108 7.69 -14.61 25.54
C ASN A 108 6.20 -14.76 25.87
N ASN A 109 5.85 -14.79 27.15
CA ASN A 109 4.50 -14.91 27.69
C ASN A 109 4.05 -13.61 28.38
N HIS A 110 4.56 -12.44 27.98
CA HIS A 110 4.14 -11.17 28.58
C HIS A 110 2.64 -10.95 28.39
N GLY A 111 1.96 -10.58 29.47
CA GLY A 111 0.53 -10.29 29.49
C GLY A 111 0.25 -8.85 29.88
N GLY A 112 -1.03 -8.52 30.07
CA GLY A 112 -1.45 -7.16 30.40
C GLY A 112 -1.22 -6.16 29.26
N HIS A 113 -1.24 -4.88 29.60
CA HIS A 113 -1.19 -3.78 28.64
C HIS A 113 0.24 -3.31 28.35
N ILE A 114 0.46 -2.66 27.22
CA ILE A 114 1.71 -1.94 26.95
C ILE A 114 1.72 -0.66 27.81
N PRO A 115 2.68 -0.48 28.73
CA PRO A 115 2.67 0.63 29.69
C PRO A 115 2.86 1.98 29.00
N VAL A 116 2.06 2.97 29.39
CA VAL A 116 2.05 4.32 28.79
C VAL A 116 3.37 5.04 29.01
N GLU A 117 4.07 4.73 30.09
CA GLU A 117 5.34 5.31 30.46
C GLU A 117 6.43 5.09 29.41
N ILE A 118 6.32 4.11 28.50
CA ILE A 118 7.27 3.91 27.40
C ILE A 118 7.37 5.16 26.50
N ILE A 119 6.32 6.00 26.43
CA ILE A 119 6.37 7.30 25.75
C ILE A 119 7.51 8.19 26.24
N ASN A 120 7.94 8.03 27.50
CA ASN A 120 9.00 8.79 28.11
C ASN A 120 10.39 8.43 27.55
N CYS A 121 10.54 7.29 26.88
CA CYS A 121 11.79 6.89 26.25
C CYS A 121 11.94 7.55 24.88
N SER A 122 12.28 8.84 24.90
CA SER A 122 12.36 9.71 23.71
C SER A 122 13.40 9.31 22.67
N SER A 123 14.31 8.39 23.01
CA SER A 123 15.33 7.86 22.09
C SER A 123 14.98 6.48 21.51
N LEU A 124 13.78 5.94 21.78
CA LEU A 124 13.38 4.64 21.27
C LEU A 124 13.24 4.66 19.76
N GLU A 125 13.99 3.77 19.13
CA GLU A 125 14.06 3.57 17.68
C GLU A 125 13.37 2.27 17.27
N VAL A 126 13.40 1.25 18.14
CA VAL A 126 12.90 -0.09 17.86
C VAL A 126 12.13 -0.64 19.05
N ILE A 127 10.87 -1.03 18.82
CA ILE A 127 10.03 -1.72 19.80
C ILE A 127 9.49 -3.00 19.16
N ILE A 128 9.94 -4.16 19.65
CA ILE A 128 9.47 -5.47 19.18
C ILE A 128 8.87 -6.24 20.36
N LEU A 129 7.56 -6.47 20.31
CA LEU A 129 6.76 -7.17 21.32
C LEU A 129 5.99 -8.35 20.72
N MET A 130 6.38 -8.81 19.53
CA MET A 130 5.69 -9.87 18.78
C MET A 130 5.71 -11.21 19.53
N TYR A 131 4.73 -12.08 19.29
CA TYR A 131 4.66 -13.42 19.93
C TYR A 131 4.68 -13.34 21.46
N ASN A 132 3.71 -12.61 22.02
CA ASN A 132 3.44 -12.55 23.46
C ASN A 132 1.94 -12.73 23.73
N ASN A 133 1.52 -12.65 24.99
CA ASN A 133 0.11 -12.71 25.40
C ASN A 133 -0.43 -11.32 25.78
N LEU A 134 0.12 -10.25 25.19
CA LEU A 134 -0.25 -8.87 25.50
C LEU A 134 -1.72 -8.61 25.13
N THR A 135 -2.41 -7.88 25.99
CA THR A 135 -3.82 -7.55 25.89
C THR A 135 -4.03 -6.04 25.87
N GLY A 136 -5.28 -5.61 25.69
CA GLY A 136 -5.62 -4.20 25.62
C GLY A 136 -5.42 -3.59 24.24
N LYS A 137 -5.38 -2.25 24.19
CA LYS A 137 -5.31 -1.47 22.94
C LYS A 137 -3.86 -1.25 22.55
N VAL A 138 -3.58 -1.19 21.25
CA VAL A 138 -2.34 -0.60 20.73
C VAL A 138 -2.32 0.87 21.17
N PRO A 139 -1.32 1.32 21.94
CA PRO A 139 -1.31 2.68 22.43
C PRO A 139 -1.12 3.71 21.30
N SER A 140 -1.96 4.75 21.29
CA SER A 140 -1.91 5.83 20.29
C SER A 140 -0.61 6.63 20.33
N TRP A 141 0.07 6.67 21.47
CA TRP A 141 1.33 7.38 21.63
C TRP A 141 2.47 6.78 20.79
N PHE A 142 2.34 5.57 20.22
CA PHE A 142 3.31 5.08 19.24
C PHE A 142 3.46 6.03 18.05
N GLY A 143 2.39 6.73 17.64
CA GLY A 143 2.49 7.78 16.62
C GLY A 143 3.43 8.91 17.05
N SER A 144 3.30 9.38 18.30
CA SER A 144 4.06 10.53 18.83
C SER A 144 5.55 10.29 19.04
N MET A 145 6.02 9.04 18.92
CA MET A 145 7.42 8.69 19.12
C MET A 145 8.24 8.96 17.86
N VAL A 146 8.73 10.20 17.73
CA VAL A 146 9.41 10.71 16.53
C VAL A 146 10.68 9.95 16.11
N GLN A 147 11.32 9.23 17.04
CA GLN A 147 12.52 8.44 16.75
C GLN A 147 12.20 6.99 16.34
N LEU A 148 10.93 6.56 16.46
CA LEU A 148 10.55 5.18 16.27
C LEU A 148 10.61 4.80 14.77
N THR A 149 11.49 3.85 14.45
CA THR A 149 11.73 3.35 13.10
C THR A 149 11.16 1.96 12.87
N GLN A 150 11.01 1.16 13.95
CA GLN A 150 10.48 -0.19 13.88
C GLN A 150 9.52 -0.46 15.03
N LEU A 151 8.31 -0.91 14.69
CA LEU A 151 7.29 -1.34 15.65
C LEU A 151 6.76 -2.73 15.27
N GLY A 152 7.04 -3.73 16.11
CA GLY A 152 6.59 -5.10 15.94
C GLY A 152 5.58 -5.50 17.01
N LEU A 153 4.30 -5.59 16.67
CA LEU A 153 3.22 -5.98 17.61
C LEU A 153 2.46 -7.26 17.19
N ALA A 154 2.77 -7.85 16.04
CA ALA A 154 1.99 -8.96 15.49
C ALA A 154 2.09 -10.24 16.32
N ALA A 155 1.11 -11.14 16.15
CA ALA A 155 1.02 -12.43 16.85
C ALA A 155 0.95 -12.30 18.39
N ASN A 156 0.24 -11.28 18.87
CA ASN A 156 -0.21 -11.20 20.25
C ASN A 156 -1.67 -11.64 20.37
N GLY A 157 -2.01 -12.35 21.45
CA GLY A 157 -3.24 -13.14 21.58
C GLY A 157 -4.55 -12.45 21.19
N ASN A 158 -4.71 -11.14 21.44
CA ASN A 158 -5.98 -10.43 21.15
C ASN A 158 -5.82 -9.00 20.60
N LEU A 159 -4.63 -8.62 20.13
CA LEU A 159 -4.32 -7.24 19.68
C LEU A 159 -4.79 -6.94 18.23
N SER A 160 -4.88 -7.93 17.32
CA SER A 160 -5.20 -7.70 15.89
C SER A 160 -6.63 -8.06 15.46
N SER A 161 -7.32 -8.94 16.19
CA SER A 161 -8.69 -9.39 15.90
C SER A 161 -9.77 -8.38 16.33
N ASN A 162 -9.43 -7.39 17.15
CA ASN A 162 -10.38 -6.37 17.61
C ASN A 162 -10.00 -4.95 17.20
N LEU A 163 -8.96 -4.79 16.37
CA LEU A 163 -8.53 -3.47 15.95
C LEU A 163 -9.51 -2.94 14.91
N VAL A 164 -10.40 -2.05 15.36
CA VAL A 164 -11.41 -1.38 14.55
C VAL A 164 -10.89 -0.02 14.04
N TRP A 165 -10.02 0.65 14.79
CA TRP A 165 -9.42 1.93 14.41
C TRP A 165 -7.90 1.88 14.57
N LEU A 166 -7.17 2.31 13.56
CA LEU A 166 -5.72 2.52 13.59
C LEU A 166 -5.46 3.96 13.16
N ALA A 167 -5.08 4.81 14.12
CA ALA A 167 -4.77 6.22 13.91
C ALA A 167 -3.31 6.49 14.25
N MET A 168 -2.56 6.96 13.26
CA MET A 168 -1.15 7.32 13.36
C MET A 168 -0.88 8.67 12.67
N GLY A 169 -1.94 9.43 12.38
CA GLY A 169 -1.87 10.72 11.71
C GLY A 169 -1.07 11.78 12.47
N SER A 170 -0.59 12.79 11.74
CA SER A 170 0.15 13.95 12.26
C SER A 170 1.45 13.60 13.00
N ASN A 171 2.29 12.75 12.40
CA ASN A 171 3.57 12.33 12.98
C ASN A 171 4.73 12.46 11.97
N GLN A 172 5.91 11.94 12.33
CA GLN A 172 7.11 11.94 11.47
C GLN A 172 7.43 10.54 10.92
N ILE A 173 6.42 9.69 10.79
CA ILE A 173 6.58 8.30 10.37
C ILE A 173 7.00 8.28 8.90
N SER A 174 8.07 7.54 8.60
CA SER A 174 8.60 7.36 7.25
C SER A 174 8.65 5.89 6.86
N GLY A 175 8.96 5.61 5.60
CA GLY A 175 8.89 4.26 5.03
C GLY A 175 7.54 4.01 4.35
N ARG A 176 7.21 2.74 4.13
CA ARG A 176 6.06 2.32 3.32
C ARG A 176 5.00 1.62 4.16
N ILE A 177 3.74 1.67 3.73
CA ILE A 177 2.71 0.79 4.29
C ILE A 177 3.07 -0.67 3.93
N PRO A 178 3.25 -1.56 4.91
CA PRO A 178 3.63 -2.94 4.63
C PRO A 178 2.43 -3.77 4.14
N GLU A 179 2.69 -4.80 3.33
CA GLU A 179 1.68 -5.79 2.90
C GLU A 179 0.98 -6.51 4.06
N GLY A 180 1.57 -6.47 5.26
CA GLY A 180 0.97 -6.98 6.49
C GLY A 180 -0.31 -6.26 6.93
N ILE A 181 -0.61 -5.07 6.41
CA ILE A 181 -1.81 -4.30 6.75
C ILE A 181 -3.08 -5.12 6.49
N GLY A 182 -3.12 -5.94 5.44
CA GLY A 182 -4.26 -6.79 5.10
C GLY A 182 -4.61 -7.89 6.12
N LYS A 183 -3.85 -8.05 7.21
CA LYS A 183 -4.19 -8.93 8.34
C LYS A 183 -5.16 -8.30 9.33
N LEU A 184 -5.36 -6.99 9.29
CA LEU A 184 -6.25 -6.25 10.19
C LEU A 184 -7.70 -6.30 9.71
N VAL A 185 -8.23 -7.50 9.46
CA VAL A 185 -9.50 -7.72 8.73
C VAL A 185 -10.73 -7.03 9.34
N ASN A 186 -10.69 -6.70 10.63
CA ASN A 186 -11.77 -6.00 11.34
C ASN A 186 -11.61 -4.47 11.37
N LEU A 187 -10.57 -3.93 10.73
CA LEU A 187 -10.30 -2.51 10.71
C LEU A 187 -11.41 -1.78 9.95
N ALA A 188 -12.04 -0.84 10.63
CA ALA A 188 -13.05 0.06 10.10
C ALA A 188 -12.50 1.46 9.77
N SER A 189 -11.39 1.86 10.40
CA SER A 189 -10.76 3.15 10.14
C SER A 189 -9.24 3.02 10.11
N LEU A 190 -8.64 3.52 9.04
CA LEU A 190 -7.20 3.65 8.87
C LEU A 190 -6.85 5.12 8.64
N ASP A 191 -6.26 5.73 9.65
CA ASP A 191 -5.77 7.10 9.65
C ASP A 191 -4.23 7.08 9.77
N MET A 192 -3.58 7.58 8.72
CA MET A 192 -2.13 7.78 8.64
C MET A 192 -1.79 9.16 8.06
N GLU A 193 -2.69 10.15 8.20
CA GLU A 193 -2.54 11.47 7.59
C GLU A 193 -1.28 12.22 8.07
N LEU A 194 -0.82 13.25 7.35
CA LEU A 194 0.21 14.19 7.79
C LEU A 194 1.49 13.50 8.34
N ASN A 195 2.12 12.67 7.51
CA ASN A 195 3.34 11.91 7.84
C ASN A 195 4.38 12.00 6.69
N PHE A 196 5.48 11.24 6.80
CA PHE A 196 6.49 11.10 5.74
C PHE A 196 6.43 9.73 5.04
N LEU A 197 5.27 9.08 5.03
CA LEU A 197 5.09 7.78 4.38
C LEU A 197 5.26 7.93 2.87
N GLU A 198 5.97 6.98 2.27
CA GLU A 198 6.28 6.93 0.85
C GLU A 198 5.93 5.56 0.24
N GLY A 199 6.14 5.40 -1.06
CA GLY A 199 5.79 4.18 -1.77
C GLY A 199 4.36 4.22 -2.33
N THR A 200 3.88 3.05 -2.74
CA THR A 200 2.52 2.84 -3.23
C THR A 200 1.63 2.32 -2.11
N ILE A 201 0.31 2.47 -2.25
CA ILE A 201 -0.65 1.75 -1.41
C ILE A 201 -0.56 0.24 -1.77
N PRO A 202 -0.36 -0.67 -0.80
CA PRO A 202 -0.24 -2.10 -1.08
C PRO A 202 -1.58 -2.73 -1.46
N ASP A 203 -1.56 -3.73 -2.37
CA ASP A 203 -2.78 -4.40 -2.83
C ASP A 203 -3.52 -5.16 -1.72
N SER A 204 -2.80 -5.55 -0.65
CA SER A 204 -3.39 -6.16 0.53
C SER A 204 -4.42 -5.28 1.26
N ILE A 205 -4.46 -3.95 1.00
CA ILE A 205 -5.51 -3.08 1.55
C ILE A 205 -6.92 -3.55 1.13
N GLY A 206 -7.05 -4.18 -0.04
CA GLY A 206 -8.31 -4.74 -0.54
C GLY A 206 -8.88 -5.89 0.30
N LYS A 207 -8.13 -6.39 1.29
CA LYS A 207 -8.57 -7.42 2.25
C LYS A 207 -9.36 -6.85 3.44
N LEU A 208 -9.30 -5.54 3.67
CA LEU A 208 -9.91 -4.89 4.84
C LEU A 208 -11.40 -4.61 4.64
N LYS A 209 -12.22 -5.67 4.55
CA LYS A 209 -13.62 -5.58 4.11
C LYS A 209 -14.53 -4.70 4.98
N ASN A 210 -14.12 -4.41 6.21
CA ASN A 210 -14.85 -3.54 7.12
C ASN A 210 -14.41 -2.07 7.06
N LEU A 211 -13.39 -1.73 6.24
CA LEU A 211 -12.79 -0.40 6.21
C LEU A 211 -13.77 0.63 5.63
N GLY A 212 -14.26 1.50 6.51
CA GLY A 212 -15.16 2.62 6.19
C GLY A 212 -14.43 3.95 6.03
N VAL A 213 -13.29 4.14 6.71
CA VAL A 213 -12.51 5.39 6.68
C VAL A 213 -11.06 5.09 6.30
N LEU A 214 -10.55 5.82 5.30
CA LEU A 214 -9.18 5.74 4.83
C LEU A 214 -8.59 7.15 4.63
N TRP A 215 -7.78 7.59 5.57
CA TRP A 215 -7.08 8.89 5.52
C TRP A 215 -5.58 8.66 5.38
N LEU A 216 -5.03 9.06 4.23
CA LEU A 216 -3.62 8.94 3.87
C LEU A 216 -3.05 10.30 3.41
N ASP A 217 -3.78 11.38 3.60
CA ASP A 217 -3.43 12.70 3.10
C ASP A 217 -2.15 13.26 3.73
N GLY A 218 -1.54 14.24 3.07
CA GLY A 218 -0.36 14.93 3.62
C GLY A 218 0.87 14.03 3.77
N ASN A 219 1.10 13.12 2.82
CA ASN A 219 2.20 12.17 2.82
C ASN A 219 3.05 12.29 1.52
N LYS A 220 3.91 11.31 1.24
CA LYS A 220 4.75 11.22 0.04
C LYS A 220 4.39 10.00 -0.82
N PHE A 221 3.15 9.49 -0.74
CA PHE A 221 2.71 8.36 -1.56
C PHE A 221 2.78 8.71 -3.05
N TYR A 222 3.20 7.75 -3.87
CA TYR A 222 3.33 7.90 -5.32
C TYR A 222 2.80 6.68 -6.07
N GLY A 223 2.76 6.78 -7.40
CA GLY A 223 2.20 5.73 -8.26
C GLY A 223 0.68 5.81 -8.34
N ASN A 224 0.06 4.75 -8.87
CA ASN A 224 -1.37 4.70 -9.08
C ASN A 224 -2.12 4.38 -7.79
N ILE A 225 -3.35 4.90 -7.66
CA ILE A 225 -4.32 4.43 -6.68
C ILE A 225 -4.74 2.99 -7.07
N PRO A 226 -4.58 1.97 -6.22
CA PRO A 226 -4.87 0.59 -6.59
C PRO A 226 -6.36 0.32 -6.89
N LEU A 227 -6.63 -0.46 -7.93
CA LEU A 227 -8.01 -0.86 -8.29
C LEU A 227 -8.70 -1.65 -7.17
N VAL A 228 -7.94 -2.33 -6.31
CA VAL A 228 -8.45 -3.13 -5.19
C VAL A 228 -9.16 -2.32 -4.11
N ILE A 229 -8.99 -0.99 -4.07
CA ILE A 229 -9.73 -0.11 -3.14
C ILE A 229 -11.24 -0.19 -3.45
N GLY A 230 -11.61 -0.36 -4.72
CA GLY A 230 -13.02 -0.60 -5.11
C GLY A 230 -13.63 -1.89 -4.56
N ASN A 231 -12.83 -2.80 -3.98
CA ASN A 231 -13.34 -4.00 -3.31
C ASN A 231 -13.77 -3.73 -1.85
N LEU A 232 -13.60 -2.51 -1.35
CA LEU A 232 -13.93 -2.08 0.01
C LEU A 232 -15.28 -1.36 0.00
N THR A 233 -16.35 -2.12 -0.27
CA THR A 233 -17.68 -1.57 -0.57
C THR A 233 -18.35 -0.80 0.57
N VAL A 234 -17.81 -0.91 1.79
CA VAL A 234 -18.27 -0.18 2.97
C VAL A 234 -17.56 1.17 3.17
N LEU A 235 -16.61 1.54 2.31
CA LEU A 235 -15.94 2.84 2.35
C LEU A 235 -16.96 3.98 2.33
N SER A 236 -16.75 4.92 3.24
CA SER A 236 -17.57 6.11 3.48
C SER A 236 -16.75 7.39 3.35
N ASP A 237 -15.51 7.39 3.85
CA ASP A 237 -14.63 8.56 3.81
C ASP A 237 -13.24 8.16 3.32
N VAL A 238 -12.81 8.75 2.22
CA VAL A 238 -11.50 8.52 1.62
C VAL A 238 -10.83 9.86 1.37
N ASP A 239 -9.68 10.07 2.03
CA ASP A 239 -8.83 11.24 1.83
C ASP A 239 -7.42 10.82 1.42
N LEU A 240 -7.07 11.14 0.18
CA LEU A 240 -5.77 10.86 -0.45
C LEU A 240 -5.04 12.16 -0.83
N SER A 241 -5.50 13.29 -0.32
CA SER A 241 -5.03 14.60 -0.75
C SER A 241 -3.58 14.90 -0.37
N SER A 242 -2.98 15.92 -0.98
CA SER A 242 -1.60 16.35 -0.67
C SER A 242 -0.57 15.21 -0.71
N ASN A 243 -0.56 14.44 -1.81
CA ASN A 243 0.37 13.36 -2.05
C ASN A 243 0.98 13.50 -3.47
N LYS A 244 1.63 12.45 -3.99
CA LYS A 244 2.20 12.40 -5.34
C LYS A 244 1.55 11.30 -6.19
N PHE A 245 0.27 10.98 -5.92
CA PHE A 245 -0.45 9.99 -6.73
C PHE A 245 -0.54 10.45 -8.18
N GLU A 246 -0.40 9.50 -9.11
CA GLU A 246 -0.44 9.73 -10.55
C GLU A 246 -1.42 8.76 -11.23
N GLY A 247 -1.58 8.91 -12.54
CA GLY A 247 -2.44 8.03 -13.32
C GLY A 247 -3.93 8.37 -13.20
N LEU A 248 -4.73 7.32 -13.03
CA LEU A 248 -6.20 7.33 -13.04
C LEU A 248 -6.78 7.32 -11.63
N ILE A 249 -7.97 7.91 -11.48
CA ILE A 249 -8.90 7.50 -10.43
C ILE A 249 -9.45 6.11 -10.83
N PRO A 250 -9.39 5.08 -9.97
CA PRO A 250 -9.93 3.76 -10.28
C PRO A 250 -11.43 3.80 -10.56
N PHE A 251 -11.85 3.33 -11.74
CA PHE A 251 -13.28 3.20 -12.06
C PHE A 251 -14.02 2.28 -11.07
N THR A 252 -13.29 1.36 -10.43
CA THR A 252 -13.80 0.44 -9.41
C THR A 252 -14.25 1.16 -8.13
N LEU A 253 -13.86 2.42 -7.90
CA LEU A 253 -14.41 3.23 -6.79
C LEU A 253 -15.93 3.39 -6.91
N GLY A 254 -16.50 3.34 -8.12
CA GLY A 254 -17.96 3.37 -8.32
C GLY A 254 -18.71 2.20 -7.66
N TYR A 255 -18.01 1.16 -7.17
CA TYR A 255 -18.60 0.08 -6.39
C TYR A 255 -18.79 0.44 -4.91
N CYS A 256 -18.13 1.48 -4.40
CA CYS A 256 -18.19 1.93 -3.01
C CYS A 256 -19.41 2.84 -2.76
N THR A 257 -20.62 2.34 -2.98
CA THR A 257 -21.87 3.14 -2.96
C THR A 257 -22.21 3.84 -1.63
N ASN A 258 -21.53 3.48 -0.53
CA ASN A 258 -21.64 4.15 0.78
C ASN A 258 -20.75 5.40 0.91
N MET A 259 -19.94 5.72 -0.09
CA MET A 259 -18.98 6.84 -0.04
C MET A 259 -19.70 8.17 0.10
N GLN A 260 -19.35 8.91 1.16
CA GLN A 260 -19.84 10.26 1.50
C GLN A 260 -18.78 11.32 1.18
N LYS A 261 -17.50 11.00 1.38
CA LYS A 261 -16.39 11.90 1.06
C LYS A 261 -15.35 11.19 0.21
N PHE A 262 -14.97 11.82 -0.89
CA PHE A 262 -13.78 11.49 -1.65
C PHE A 262 -12.96 12.74 -1.93
N ALA A 263 -11.78 12.82 -1.34
CA ALA A 263 -10.83 13.90 -1.54
C ALA A 263 -9.50 13.35 -2.09
N ALA A 264 -9.02 13.93 -3.18
CA ALA A 264 -7.75 13.59 -3.81
C ALA A 264 -7.02 14.85 -4.31
N TRP A 265 -7.32 16.02 -3.73
CA TRP A 265 -6.75 17.29 -4.15
C TRP A 265 -5.24 17.36 -3.96
N GLY A 266 -4.55 18.16 -4.76
CA GLY A 266 -3.10 18.36 -4.60
C GLY A 266 -2.28 17.09 -4.87
N ASN A 267 -2.58 16.40 -5.97
CA ASN A 267 -1.85 15.24 -6.48
C ASN A 267 -1.41 15.48 -7.94
N ASN A 268 -0.81 14.47 -8.57
CA ASN A 268 -0.43 14.48 -10.00
C ASN A 268 -1.38 13.59 -10.84
N LEU A 269 -2.64 13.44 -10.41
CA LEU A 269 -3.62 12.63 -11.13
C LEU A 269 -3.95 13.31 -12.46
N SER A 270 -3.92 12.56 -13.55
CA SER A 270 -4.05 13.13 -14.88
C SER A 270 -4.97 12.35 -15.79
N GLY A 271 -5.52 11.22 -15.35
CA GLY A 271 -6.24 10.29 -16.20
C GLY A 271 -5.37 9.49 -17.17
N ASN A 272 -4.14 9.94 -17.46
CA ASN A 272 -3.24 9.25 -18.37
C ASN A 272 -2.34 8.27 -17.60
N ILE A 273 -2.18 7.05 -18.12
CA ILE A 273 -1.18 6.10 -17.61
C ILE A 273 0.16 6.36 -18.32
N PRO A 274 1.24 6.72 -17.60
CA PRO A 274 2.57 6.82 -18.20
C PRO A 274 3.01 5.43 -18.67
N ASN A 275 3.52 5.33 -19.91
CA ASN A 275 3.94 4.11 -20.62
C ASN A 275 2.80 3.21 -21.16
N GLN A 276 2.53 3.42 -22.44
CA GLN A 276 1.46 2.85 -23.26
C GLN A 276 1.73 1.39 -23.66
N THR A 277 1.49 0.42 -22.78
CA THR A 277 1.55 -1.02 -23.14
C THR A 277 0.19 -1.62 -23.53
N PHE A 278 -0.92 -0.92 -23.26
CA PHE A 278 -2.25 -1.32 -23.72
C PHE A 278 -2.64 -0.46 -24.91
N GLY A 279 -2.87 -1.11 -26.05
CA GLY A 279 -3.10 -0.47 -27.35
C GLY A 279 -4.13 0.64 -27.29
N TYR A 280 -3.83 1.72 -28.00
CA TYR A 280 -4.70 2.87 -28.23
C TYR A 280 -6.12 2.44 -28.62
N GLN A 281 -7.05 2.45 -27.66
CA GLN A 281 -8.43 2.82 -27.93
C GLN A 281 -8.57 4.27 -27.52
N GLN A 282 -8.31 5.18 -28.46
CA GLN A 282 -8.67 6.59 -28.30
C GLN A 282 -10.17 6.64 -27.95
N GLY A 283 -10.50 7.08 -26.74
CA GLY A 283 -11.89 7.27 -26.29
C GLY A 283 -12.40 6.38 -25.14
N LEU A 284 -11.59 5.50 -24.54
CA LEU A 284 -12.00 4.70 -23.37
C LEU A 284 -11.34 5.11 -22.04
N ILE A 285 -10.39 6.03 -22.07
CA ILE A 285 -9.75 6.56 -20.87
C ILE A 285 -10.58 7.76 -20.41
N GLU A 286 -11.34 7.56 -19.34
CA GLU A 286 -12.02 8.64 -18.64
C GLU A 286 -11.05 9.29 -17.65
N PHE A 287 -10.83 10.59 -17.80
CA PHE A 287 -9.94 11.36 -16.94
C PHE A 287 -10.49 11.44 -15.51
N ILE A 288 -11.78 11.74 -15.42
CA ILE A 288 -12.62 11.56 -14.24
C ILE A 288 -13.59 10.44 -14.60
N PRO A 289 -13.63 9.30 -13.89
CA PRO A 289 -14.51 8.20 -14.22
C PRO A 289 -15.99 8.57 -14.09
N SER A 290 -16.79 8.27 -15.12
CA SER A 290 -18.24 8.39 -15.11
C SER A 290 -18.88 7.48 -14.07
N SER A 291 -18.19 6.40 -13.67
CA SER A 291 -18.58 5.53 -12.57
C SER A 291 -18.63 6.23 -11.21
N LEU A 292 -17.98 7.39 -11.03
CA LEU A 292 -18.19 8.20 -9.81
C LEU A 292 -19.64 8.66 -9.69
N GLY A 293 -20.40 8.76 -10.79
CA GLY A 293 -21.83 9.07 -10.78
C GLY A 293 -22.73 7.99 -10.16
N SER A 294 -22.21 6.82 -9.78
CA SER A 294 -22.96 5.80 -9.01
C SER A 294 -22.88 5.98 -7.50
N LEU A 295 -22.05 6.92 -7.01
CA LEU A 295 -21.84 7.17 -5.59
C LEU A 295 -22.95 8.04 -5.01
N LEU A 296 -24.19 7.54 -4.99
CA LEU A 296 -25.37 8.34 -4.64
C LEU A 296 -25.34 8.94 -3.22
N SER A 297 -24.51 8.39 -2.33
CA SER A 297 -24.28 8.88 -0.96
C SER A 297 -23.25 10.02 -0.87
N LEU A 298 -22.60 10.38 -1.98
CA LEU A 298 -21.45 11.29 -1.97
C LEU A 298 -21.90 12.72 -1.69
N GLU A 299 -21.33 13.31 -0.65
CA GLU A 299 -21.56 14.68 -0.19
C GLU A 299 -20.41 15.61 -0.60
N ILE A 300 -19.17 15.10 -0.54
CA ILE A 300 -17.96 15.86 -0.84
C ILE A 300 -17.13 15.14 -1.90
N LEU A 301 -16.86 15.83 -3.01
CA LEU A 301 -15.93 15.43 -4.04
C LEU A 301 -14.91 16.56 -4.29
N ASP A 302 -13.67 16.38 -3.84
CA ASP A 302 -12.58 17.32 -4.11
C ASP A 302 -11.47 16.69 -4.94
N LEU A 303 -11.38 17.11 -6.19
CA LEU A 303 -10.36 16.72 -7.17
C LEU A 303 -9.50 17.91 -7.62
N SER A 304 -9.51 19.01 -6.86
CA SER A 304 -8.81 20.23 -7.22
C SER A 304 -7.29 20.06 -7.24
N ASN A 305 -6.58 20.99 -7.87
CA ASN A 305 -5.11 21.00 -7.93
C ASN A 305 -4.55 19.65 -8.41
N ASN A 306 -5.03 19.18 -9.55
CA ASN A 306 -4.55 17.99 -10.24
C ASN A 306 -4.28 18.32 -11.71
N ASN A 307 -4.02 17.30 -12.53
CA ASN A 307 -3.74 17.43 -13.95
C ASN A 307 -4.87 16.82 -14.81
N PHE A 308 -6.11 16.80 -14.31
CA PHE A 308 -7.25 16.27 -15.08
C PHE A 308 -7.51 17.12 -16.32
N SER A 309 -7.74 16.47 -17.45
CA SER A 309 -8.12 17.12 -18.70
C SER A 309 -9.43 16.55 -19.24
N SER A 310 -9.87 16.99 -20.42
CA SER A 310 -11.14 16.59 -21.04
C SER A 310 -12.38 17.12 -20.30
N SER A 311 -13.56 16.68 -20.74
CA SER A 311 -14.86 17.11 -20.23
C SER A 311 -15.21 16.51 -18.88
N ILE A 312 -15.93 17.30 -18.07
CA ILE A 312 -16.57 16.86 -16.84
C ILE A 312 -17.62 15.79 -17.19
N PRO A 313 -17.61 14.58 -16.60
CA PRO A 313 -18.60 13.55 -16.88
C PRO A 313 -20.01 14.00 -16.51
N HIS A 314 -20.96 13.89 -17.45
CA HIS A 314 -22.36 14.25 -17.21
C HIS A 314 -22.99 13.41 -16.09
N GLN A 315 -22.50 12.19 -15.86
CA GLN A 315 -22.99 11.29 -14.81
C GLN A 315 -22.86 11.88 -13.40
N LEU A 316 -21.99 12.87 -13.17
CA LEU A 316 -21.90 13.56 -11.89
C LEU A 316 -23.18 14.34 -11.54
N VAL A 317 -24.05 14.63 -12.51
CA VAL A 317 -25.40 15.19 -12.30
C VAL A 317 -26.27 14.27 -11.42
N ASN A 318 -26.01 12.94 -11.43
CA ASN A 318 -26.78 11.97 -10.65
C ASN A 318 -26.51 12.03 -9.14
N LEU A 319 -25.46 12.74 -8.71
CA LEU A 319 -25.04 12.82 -7.30
C LEU A 319 -25.92 13.80 -6.54
N THR A 320 -27.13 13.35 -6.18
CA THR A 320 -28.16 14.21 -5.59
C THR A 320 -27.87 14.72 -4.18
N LEU A 321 -26.97 14.05 -3.43
CA LEU A 321 -26.55 14.47 -2.09
C LEU A 321 -25.28 15.33 -2.08
N LEU A 322 -24.67 15.55 -3.25
CA LEU A 322 -23.40 16.27 -3.35
C LEU A 322 -23.59 17.74 -2.99
N ASN A 323 -22.93 18.18 -1.93
CA ASN A 323 -22.98 19.55 -1.42
C ASN A 323 -21.67 20.32 -1.68
N THR A 324 -20.58 19.60 -1.98
CA THR A 324 -19.27 20.17 -2.29
C THR A 324 -18.67 19.43 -3.47
N LEU A 325 -18.51 20.13 -4.60
CA LEU A 325 -17.80 19.67 -5.78
C LEU A 325 -16.68 20.66 -6.12
N ASN A 326 -15.44 20.27 -5.88
CA ASN A 326 -14.29 21.10 -6.21
C ASN A 326 -13.46 20.44 -7.31
N LEU A 327 -13.52 21.02 -8.51
CA LEU A 327 -12.75 20.62 -9.69
C LEU A 327 -11.75 21.71 -10.11
N SER A 328 -11.52 22.69 -9.24
CA SER A 328 -10.70 23.85 -9.56
C SER A 328 -9.23 23.51 -9.83
N PHE A 329 -8.54 24.37 -10.57
CA PHE A 329 -7.11 24.25 -10.88
C PHE A 329 -6.76 22.89 -11.51
N ASN A 330 -7.46 22.56 -12.59
CA ASN A 330 -7.18 21.44 -13.49
C ASN A 330 -7.07 21.96 -14.94
N HIS A 331 -7.06 21.06 -15.92
CA HIS A 331 -7.06 21.34 -17.36
C HIS A 331 -8.37 20.90 -18.03
N LEU A 332 -9.49 20.97 -17.31
CA LEU A 332 -10.80 20.55 -17.80
C LEU A 332 -11.29 21.47 -18.92
N SER A 333 -12.01 20.89 -19.88
CA SER A 333 -12.48 21.60 -21.07
C SER A 333 -13.89 21.18 -21.48
N GLY A 334 -14.53 21.98 -22.32
CA GLY A 334 -15.86 21.68 -22.84
C GLY A 334 -16.99 22.15 -21.95
N GLU A 335 -18.19 21.65 -22.23
CA GLU A 335 -19.42 22.13 -21.60
C GLU A 335 -19.54 21.65 -20.16
N VAL A 336 -19.84 22.57 -19.24
CA VAL A 336 -20.20 22.24 -17.86
C VAL A 336 -21.61 21.63 -17.84
N PRO A 337 -21.80 20.41 -17.27
CA PRO A 337 -23.12 19.79 -17.17
C PRO A 337 -24.13 20.70 -16.45
N VAL A 338 -25.41 20.57 -16.81
CA VAL A 338 -26.51 21.31 -16.19
C VAL A 338 -27.39 20.32 -15.43
N GLY A 339 -27.82 20.68 -14.21
CA GLY A 339 -28.56 19.79 -13.32
C GLY A 339 -27.76 19.31 -12.11
N GLY A 340 -28.46 18.73 -11.14
CA GLY A 340 -27.85 18.22 -9.90
C GLY A 340 -27.04 19.30 -9.18
N VAL A 341 -25.85 18.93 -8.71
CA VAL A 341 -24.91 19.84 -8.03
C VAL A 341 -24.53 21.06 -8.87
N PHE A 342 -24.50 20.95 -10.21
CA PHE A 342 -24.06 22.03 -11.09
C PHE A 342 -25.04 23.22 -11.15
N ASN A 343 -26.27 23.05 -10.63
CA ASN A 343 -27.22 24.15 -10.46
C ASN A 343 -26.97 24.96 -9.17
N ASN A 344 -26.12 24.49 -8.27
CA ASN A 344 -25.83 25.13 -6.99
C ASN A 344 -24.44 25.79 -7.02
N ILE A 345 -24.40 27.10 -7.32
CA ILE A 345 -23.13 27.83 -7.47
C ILE A 345 -22.29 27.87 -6.18
N THR A 346 -22.92 27.78 -5.01
CA THR A 346 -22.19 27.74 -3.73
C THR A 346 -21.56 26.38 -3.44
N ALA A 347 -22.05 25.33 -4.08
CA ALA A 347 -21.55 23.95 -3.92
C ALA A 347 -20.41 23.62 -4.87
N ILE A 348 -20.21 24.38 -5.96
CA ILE A 348 -19.25 24.05 -7.01
C ILE A 348 -18.09 25.04 -7.08
N SER A 349 -16.88 24.52 -7.30
CA SER A 349 -15.69 25.32 -7.62
C SER A 349 -15.04 24.79 -8.89
N LEU A 350 -15.08 25.61 -9.96
CA LEU A 350 -14.54 25.28 -11.29
C LEU A 350 -13.39 26.20 -11.72
N THR A 351 -12.97 27.12 -10.84
CA THR A 351 -11.95 28.14 -11.14
C THR A 351 -10.63 27.51 -11.61
N GLY A 352 -9.86 28.23 -12.41
CA GLY A 352 -8.57 27.74 -12.94
C GLY A 352 -8.65 26.81 -14.14
N ASN A 353 -9.83 26.35 -14.57
CA ASN A 353 -10.04 25.59 -15.81
C ASN A 353 -10.40 26.55 -16.97
N LYS A 354 -9.44 26.84 -17.84
CA LYS A 354 -9.57 27.92 -18.85
C LYS A 354 -10.48 27.59 -20.03
N ASP A 355 -10.64 26.30 -20.34
CA ASP A 355 -11.33 25.83 -21.54
C ASP A 355 -12.76 25.33 -21.26
N LEU A 356 -13.29 25.60 -20.06
CA LEU A 356 -14.68 25.35 -19.72
C LEU A 356 -15.60 26.40 -20.35
N CYS A 357 -16.78 25.94 -20.77
CA CYS A 357 -17.80 26.77 -21.40
C CYS A 357 -19.21 26.31 -21.00
N GLY A 358 -20.23 27.13 -21.30
CA GLY A 358 -21.63 26.76 -21.05
C GLY A 358 -21.99 26.69 -19.56
N GLY A 359 -22.85 25.73 -19.20
CA GLY A 359 -23.38 25.60 -17.84
C GLY A 359 -24.46 26.63 -17.50
N ILE A 360 -24.73 26.80 -16.20
CA ILE A 360 -25.72 27.78 -15.73
C ILE A 360 -25.19 29.23 -15.89
N PRO A 361 -26.06 30.22 -16.17
CA PRO A 361 -25.63 31.60 -16.41
C PRO A 361 -24.77 32.22 -15.30
N GLN A 362 -25.01 31.83 -14.04
CA GLN A 362 -24.33 32.35 -12.86
C GLN A 362 -22.83 32.02 -12.83
N LEU A 363 -22.39 31.01 -13.58
CA LEU A 363 -20.98 30.62 -13.68
C LEU A 363 -20.13 31.62 -14.49
N ASN A 364 -20.77 32.52 -15.26
CA ASN A 364 -20.10 33.50 -16.13
C ASN A 364 -19.07 32.88 -17.10
N LEU A 365 -19.31 31.65 -17.56
CA LEU A 365 -18.45 30.98 -18.54
C LEU A 365 -18.81 31.42 -19.97
N PRO A 366 -17.84 31.39 -20.92
CA PRO A 366 -18.11 31.69 -22.31
C PRO A 366 -19.09 30.66 -22.89
N ALA A 367 -19.87 31.07 -23.90
CA ALA A 367 -20.68 30.13 -24.67
C ALA A 367 -19.76 29.11 -25.36
N CYS A 368 -20.15 27.83 -25.34
CA CYS A 368 -19.35 26.81 -26.02
C CYS A 368 -19.28 27.09 -27.52
N PRO A 369 -18.09 26.94 -28.14
CA PRO A 369 -17.94 27.18 -29.57
C PRO A 369 -18.87 26.24 -30.34
N VAL A 370 -19.85 26.83 -31.02
CA VAL A 370 -20.73 26.09 -31.91
C VAL A 370 -19.87 25.61 -33.07
N LEU A 371 -19.49 24.33 -33.06
CA LEU A 371 -18.88 23.70 -34.24
C LEU A 371 -19.87 23.92 -35.39
N PRO A 372 -19.48 24.62 -36.48
CA PRO A 372 -20.37 24.79 -37.60
C PRO A 372 -20.70 23.39 -38.13
N LEU A 373 -21.97 23.00 -38.01
CA LEU A 373 -22.53 21.91 -38.80
C LEU A 373 -22.16 22.21 -40.24
N LYS A 374 -21.15 21.51 -40.78
CA LYS A 374 -20.77 21.65 -42.19
C LYS A 374 -22.03 21.45 -43.01
N LYS A 375 -22.58 22.53 -43.57
CA LYS A 375 -23.58 22.45 -44.63
C LYS A 375 -22.99 21.53 -45.68
N LYS A 376 -23.59 20.35 -45.85
CA LYS A 376 -23.22 19.40 -46.90
C LYS A 376 -23.41 20.11 -48.24
N HIS A 377 -22.35 20.74 -48.75
CA HIS A 377 -22.33 21.20 -50.13
C HIS A 377 -22.32 19.96 -51.01
N ASN A 378 -23.37 19.81 -51.81
CA ASN A 378 -23.72 18.61 -52.59
C ASN A 378 -22.80 18.37 -53.81
N ARG A 379 -21.51 18.72 -53.71
CA ARG A 379 -20.48 18.48 -54.75
C ARG A 379 -19.53 17.33 -54.43
N SER A 380 -19.67 16.67 -53.27
CA SER A 380 -18.71 15.65 -52.79
C SER A 380 -19.23 14.20 -52.81
N ILE A 381 -20.49 13.94 -53.19
CA ILE A 381 -21.04 12.57 -53.14
C ILE A 381 -20.43 11.67 -54.22
N LYS A 382 -20.33 12.14 -55.48
CA LYS A 382 -19.70 11.34 -56.55
C LYS A 382 -18.23 10.98 -56.26
N ARG A 383 -17.46 11.90 -55.67
CA ARG A 383 -16.04 11.64 -55.28
C ARG A 383 -15.92 10.71 -54.09
N ARG A 384 -16.83 10.81 -53.10
CA ARG A 384 -16.86 9.91 -51.92
C ARG A 384 -17.30 8.50 -52.30
N VAL A 385 -18.27 8.33 -53.19
CA VAL A 385 -18.72 7.00 -53.63
C VAL A 385 -17.59 6.24 -54.34
N ILE A 386 -16.82 6.90 -55.21
CA ILE A 386 -15.65 6.28 -55.86
C ILE A 386 -14.58 5.91 -54.82
N LEU A 387 -14.31 6.80 -53.85
CA LEU A 387 -13.37 6.50 -52.76
C LEU A 387 -13.85 5.35 -51.86
N PHE A 388 -15.15 5.26 -51.53
CA PHE A 388 -15.69 4.15 -50.72
C PHE A 388 -15.67 2.82 -51.45
N ILE A 389 -15.88 2.79 -52.78
CA ILE A 389 -15.78 1.56 -53.57
C ILE A 389 -14.33 1.09 -53.64
N VAL A 390 -13.37 2.00 -53.85
CA VAL A 390 -11.93 1.67 -53.90
C VAL A 390 -11.40 1.26 -52.53
N PHE A 391 -11.68 2.02 -51.46
CA PHE A 391 -11.25 1.66 -50.11
C PHE A 391 -11.99 0.43 -49.57
N GLY A 392 -13.26 0.25 -49.92
CA GLY A 392 -14.03 -0.96 -49.59
C GLY A 392 -13.45 -2.20 -50.27
N GLY A 393 -13.08 -2.11 -51.55
CA GLY A 393 -12.39 -3.19 -52.26
C GLY A 393 -11.03 -3.52 -51.66
N ILE A 394 -10.23 -2.51 -51.30
CA ILE A 394 -8.93 -2.69 -50.65
C ILE A 394 -9.10 -3.33 -49.26
N LEU A 395 -10.09 -2.91 -48.48
CA LEU A 395 -10.36 -3.46 -47.15
C LEU A 395 -10.83 -4.92 -47.23
N ILE A 396 -11.70 -5.26 -48.20
CA ILE A 396 -12.15 -6.64 -48.42
C ILE A 396 -10.98 -7.52 -48.85
N SER A 397 -10.14 -7.08 -49.78
CA SER A 397 -8.93 -7.81 -50.18
C SER A 397 -7.92 -7.95 -49.03
N PHE A 398 -7.77 -6.94 -48.18
CA PHE A 398 -6.88 -6.99 -47.01
C PHE A 398 -7.41 -7.93 -45.92
N VAL A 399 -8.73 -7.92 -45.67
CA VAL A 399 -9.38 -8.87 -44.75
C VAL A 399 -9.31 -10.29 -45.29
N ALA A 400 -9.50 -10.49 -46.60
CA ALA A 400 -9.30 -11.79 -47.25
C ALA A 400 -7.85 -12.26 -47.11
N PHE A 401 -6.87 -11.38 -47.35
CA PHE A 401 -5.45 -11.68 -47.18
C PHE A 401 -5.07 -12.02 -45.73
N ILE A 402 -5.60 -11.30 -44.74
CA ILE A 402 -5.39 -11.63 -43.31
C ILE A 402 -6.03 -12.97 -42.97
N ARG A 403 -7.23 -13.25 -43.48
CA ARG A 403 -7.94 -14.52 -43.26
C ARG A 403 -7.17 -15.68 -43.87
N GLU A 404 -6.67 -15.52 -45.09
CA GLU A 404 -5.85 -16.51 -45.79
C GLU A 404 -4.54 -16.75 -45.04
N ARG A 405 -3.83 -15.69 -44.60
CA ARG A 405 -2.64 -15.81 -43.74
C ARG A 405 -2.92 -16.52 -42.42
N LYS A 406 -4.04 -16.22 -41.75
CA LYS A 406 -4.42 -16.91 -40.49
C LYS A 406 -4.75 -18.38 -40.73
N ILE A 407 -5.39 -18.71 -41.85
CA ILE A 407 -5.68 -20.11 -42.22
C ILE A 407 -4.37 -20.86 -42.47
N THR A 408 -3.45 -20.29 -43.26
CA THR A 408 -2.13 -20.88 -43.54
C THR A 408 -1.30 -21.04 -42.27
N GLN A 409 -1.29 -20.05 -41.37
CA GLN A 409 -0.58 -20.14 -40.10
C GLN A 409 -1.15 -21.26 -39.21
N HIS A 410 -2.48 -21.40 -39.17
CA HIS A 410 -3.12 -22.45 -38.38
C HIS A 410 -2.90 -23.85 -38.97
N GLN A 411 -2.81 -23.99 -40.29
CA GLN A 411 -2.40 -25.23 -40.95
C GLN A 411 -0.93 -25.56 -40.68
N ASN A 412 -0.02 -24.58 -40.80
CA ASN A 412 1.42 -24.77 -40.51
C ASN A 412 1.66 -25.22 -39.07
N ILE A 413 0.95 -24.64 -38.10
CA ILE A 413 1.04 -25.05 -36.69
C ILE A 413 0.56 -26.49 -36.50
N LYS A 414 -0.56 -26.88 -37.13
CA LYS A 414 -1.06 -28.27 -37.05
C LYS A 414 -0.07 -29.27 -37.65
N GLU A 415 0.52 -28.98 -38.81
CA GLU A 415 1.55 -29.83 -39.41
C GLU A 415 2.79 -29.93 -38.51
N CYS A 416 3.25 -28.82 -37.94
CA CYS A 416 4.39 -28.80 -37.03
C CYS A 416 4.14 -29.63 -35.77
N LEU A 417 2.92 -29.57 -35.20
CA LEU A 417 2.54 -30.39 -34.05
C LEU A 417 2.52 -31.89 -34.38
N VAL A 418 2.03 -32.25 -35.57
CA VAL A 418 2.04 -33.65 -36.05
C VAL A 418 3.48 -34.14 -36.25
N SER A 419 4.36 -33.33 -36.85
CA SER A 419 5.78 -33.69 -36.99
C SER A 419 6.47 -33.81 -35.64
N PHE A 420 6.22 -32.90 -34.69
CA PHE A 420 6.78 -32.96 -33.35
C PHE A 420 6.35 -34.22 -32.60
N ALA A 421 5.07 -34.60 -32.72
CA ALA A 421 4.54 -35.83 -32.14
C ALA A 421 5.17 -37.07 -32.78
N ARG A 422 5.38 -37.08 -34.11
CA ARG A 422 6.07 -38.20 -34.80
C ARG A 422 7.51 -38.36 -34.34
N ILE A 423 8.26 -37.28 -34.21
CA ILE A 423 9.62 -37.30 -33.66
C ILE A 423 9.58 -37.86 -32.22
N GLY A 424 8.65 -37.39 -31.40
CA GLY A 424 8.46 -37.88 -30.03
C GLY A 424 8.19 -39.38 -29.96
N VAL A 425 7.32 -39.91 -30.82
CA VAL A 425 7.05 -41.36 -30.92
C VAL A 425 8.28 -42.11 -31.40
N ALA A 426 8.91 -41.68 -32.50
CA ALA A 426 10.06 -42.36 -33.09
C ALA A 426 11.31 -42.32 -32.20
N CYS A 427 11.48 -41.29 -31.36
CA CYS A 427 12.56 -41.22 -30.37
C CYS A 427 12.28 -42.06 -29.11
N SER A 428 11.03 -42.46 -28.88
CA SER A 428 10.58 -43.17 -27.67
C SER A 428 10.32 -44.66 -27.90
N GLU A 429 10.76 -45.22 -29.02
CA GLU A 429 10.64 -46.66 -29.30
C GLU A 429 11.32 -47.52 -28.22
N GLU A 430 10.70 -48.66 -27.89
CA GLU A 430 11.10 -49.49 -26.75
C GLU A 430 12.52 -50.03 -26.93
N PHE A 431 12.87 -50.47 -28.15
CA PHE A 431 14.19 -50.99 -28.48
C PHE A 431 15.14 -49.89 -29.01
N PRO A 432 16.37 -49.75 -28.47
CA PRO A 432 17.31 -48.70 -28.88
C PRO A 432 17.67 -48.70 -30.37
N SER A 433 17.65 -49.85 -31.05
CA SER A 433 17.94 -49.99 -32.48
C SER A 433 16.85 -49.45 -33.40
N GLN A 434 15.65 -49.22 -32.88
CA GLN A 434 14.48 -48.71 -33.63
C GLN A 434 14.23 -47.22 -33.39
N ARG A 435 14.94 -46.61 -32.42
CA ARG A 435 14.82 -45.19 -32.15
C ARG A 435 15.39 -44.37 -33.29
N MET A 436 14.70 -43.29 -33.62
CA MET A 436 15.18 -42.29 -34.57
C MET A 436 16.57 -41.80 -34.16
N ASN A 437 17.49 -41.74 -35.13
CA ASN A 437 18.84 -41.24 -34.91
C ASN A 437 18.78 -39.76 -34.49
N ILE A 438 19.58 -39.39 -33.49
CA ILE A 438 19.60 -38.03 -32.96
C ILE A 438 19.91 -36.96 -34.02
N LYS A 439 20.72 -37.29 -35.04
CA LYS A 439 21.00 -36.36 -36.14
C LYS A 439 19.75 -36.10 -36.99
N ASP A 440 18.96 -37.12 -37.25
CA ASP A 440 17.72 -37.00 -38.03
C ASP A 440 16.64 -36.25 -37.25
N ALA A 441 16.52 -36.52 -35.95
CA ALA A 441 15.64 -35.76 -35.05
C ALA A 441 16.00 -34.27 -35.02
N ILE A 442 17.30 -33.94 -34.95
CA ILE A 442 17.77 -32.54 -34.96
C ILE A 442 17.46 -31.88 -36.31
N MET A 443 17.65 -32.57 -37.44
CA MET A 443 17.32 -32.03 -38.76
C MET A 443 15.82 -31.73 -38.89
N GLU A 444 14.95 -32.64 -38.47
CA GLU A 444 13.50 -32.41 -38.51
C GLU A 444 13.04 -31.32 -37.55
N LEU A 445 13.60 -31.26 -36.33
CA LEU A 445 13.32 -30.16 -35.40
C LEU A 445 13.77 -28.80 -35.96
N HIS A 446 14.88 -28.77 -36.70
CA HIS A 446 15.32 -27.55 -37.39
C HIS A 446 14.39 -27.14 -38.53
N ALA A 447 13.85 -28.10 -39.28
CA ALA A 447 12.86 -27.85 -40.32
C ALA A 447 11.53 -27.32 -39.72
N ILE A 448 11.08 -27.86 -38.59
CA ILE A 448 9.92 -27.35 -37.83
C ILE A 448 10.18 -25.91 -37.38
N LYS A 449 11.36 -25.63 -36.82
CA LYS A 449 11.75 -24.29 -36.38
C LYS A 449 11.71 -23.28 -37.54
N GLN A 450 12.21 -23.65 -38.72
CA GLN A 450 12.17 -22.76 -39.89
C GLN A 450 10.73 -22.50 -40.38
N LYS A 451 9.85 -23.50 -40.32
CA LYS A 451 8.42 -23.34 -40.67
C LYS A 451 7.60 -22.49 -39.68
N LEU A 452 8.03 -22.38 -38.42
CA LEU A 452 7.35 -21.57 -37.39
C LEU A 452 7.84 -20.12 -37.31
N LEU A 453 9.00 -19.81 -37.88
CA LEU A 453 9.61 -18.47 -37.87
C LEU A 453 9.22 -17.60 -39.09
N HIS A 454 8.53 -18.18 -40.07
CA HIS A 454 7.97 -17.52 -41.26
C HIS A 454 6.45 -17.63 -41.27
#